data_AF-A0A943N3X3-F1
#
_entry.id   AF-A0A943N3X3-F1
#
_cell.length_a   1.000
_cell.length_b   1.000
_cell.length_c   1.000
_cell.angle_alpha   90.00
_cell.angle_beta   90.00
_cell.angle_gamma   90.00
#
_symmetry.space_group_name_H-M   'P 1'
#
loop_
_entity.id
_entity.type
_entity.pdbx_description
1 polymer ?
#
loop_
_entity_poly.entity_id
_entity_poly.type
_entity_poly.pdbx_seq_one_letter_code
_entity_poly.pdbx_strand_id
1 'polypeptide(L)'
;MKNMSVKKIVAMIVGAAAVLAVAAVAAVLALRVDSAEAQQIALDTVGGGEIVSQEVSSEGLWNEYSYEIINGDTWYDIEISGFGSVTELESVSSQYPRG
;
A
#
# COMPACT_ATOMS: atom_id res chain seq x y z
N MET A 1 -6.65 -49.06 8.88
CA MET A 1 -6.36 -47.78 8.19
C MET A 1 -6.61 -48.00 6.70
N LYS A 2 -7.47 -47.18 6.06
CA LYS A 2 -7.76 -47.33 4.63
C LYS A 2 -6.52 -46.94 3.84
N ASN A 3 -5.96 -47.88 3.09
CA ASN A 3 -4.84 -47.70 2.17
C ASN A 3 -5.23 -46.72 1.06
N MET A 4 -4.99 -45.42 1.30
CA MET A 4 -5.20 -44.38 0.31
C MET A 4 -4.13 -44.46 -0.77
N SER A 5 -4.57 -44.48 -2.03
CA SER A 5 -3.65 -44.37 -3.17
C SER A 5 -2.88 -43.06 -3.08
N VAL A 6 -1.58 -43.10 -3.37
CA VAL A 6 -0.68 -41.94 -3.42
C VAL A 6 -1.29 -40.78 -4.23
N LYS A 7 -2.02 -41.08 -5.30
CA LYS A 7 -2.73 -40.07 -6.12
C LYS A 7 -3.73 -39.24 -5.31
N LYS A 8 -4.44 -39.84 -4.35
CA LYS A 8 -5.40 -39.15 -3.48
C LYS A 8 -4.71 -38.28 -2.43
N ILE A 9 -3.57 -38.73 -1.92
CA ILE A 9 -2.75 -37.95 -0.97
C ILE A 9 -2.18 -36.71 -1.69
N VAL A 10 -1.62 -36.90 -2.89
CA VAL A 10 -1.10 -35.79 -3.70
C VAL A 10 -2.20 -34.79 -4.04
N ALA A 11 -3.38 -35.25 -4.46
CA ALA A 11 -4.51 -34.36 -4.73
C ALA A 11 -4.96 -33.56 -3.49
N MET A 12 -4.96 -34.17 -2.31
CA MET A 12 -5.28 -33.49 -1.05
C MET A 12 -4.24 -32.40 -0.71
N ILE A 13 -2.95 -32.71 -0.86
CA ILE A 13 -1.87 -31.75 -0.57
C ILE A 13 -1.92 -30.57 -1.53
N VAL A 14 -2.07 -30.83 -2.84
CA VAL A 14 -2.18 -29.76 -3.85
C VAL A 14 -3.42 -28.91 -3.61
N GLY A 15 -4.56 -29.53 -3.29
CA GLY A 15 -5.78 -28.81 -2.94
C GLY A 15 -5.60 -27.91 -1.71
N ALA A 16 -4.97 -28.43 -0.64
CA ALA A 16 -4.69 -27.65 0.56
C ALA A 16 -3.73 -26.49 0.27
N ALA A 17 -2.66 -26.72 -0.50
CA ALA A 17 -1.71 -25.69 -0.89
C ALA A 17 -2.38 -24.57 -1.70
N ALA A 18 -3.27 -24.91 -2.64
CA ALA A 18 -4.03 -23.93 -3.41
C ALA A 18 -4.95 -23.07 -2.52
N VAL A 19 -5.65 -23.69 -1.58
CA VAL A 19 -6.51 -22.95 -0.62
C VAL A 19 -5.68 -22.01 0.25
N LEU A 20 -4.51 -22.46 0.73
CA LEU A 20 -3.60 -21.62 1.51
C LEU A 20 -3.09 -20.42 0.70
N ALA A 21 -2.74 -20.61 -0.58
CA ALA A 21 -2.32 -19.52 -1.45
C ALA A 21 -3.43 -18.47 -1.65
N VAL A 22 -4.67 -18.90 -1.88
CA VAL A 22 -5.82 -17.99 -2.01
C VAL A 22 -6.08 -17.24 -0.70
N ALA A 23 -5.99 -17.93 0.45
CA ALA A 23 -6.15 -17.29 1.75
C ALA A 23 -5.06 -16.24 2.01
N ALA A 24 -3.81 -16.50 1.62
CA ALA A 24 -2.73 -15.54 1.73
C ALA A 24 -2.97 -14.29 0.87
N VAL A 25 -3.42 -14.44 -0.38
CA VAL A 25 -3.75 -13.31 -1.25
C VAL A 25 -4.92 -12.50 -0.68
N ALA A 26 -5.97 -13.17 -0.19
CA ALA A 26 -7.10 -12.50 0.44
C ALA A 26 -6.68 -11.70 1.69
N ALA A 27 -5.79 -12.25 2.52
CA ALA A 27 -5.24 -11.56 3.68
C ALA A 27 -4.43 -10.32 3.28
N VAL A 28 -3.59 -10.41 2.24
CA VAL A 28 -2.85 -9.25 1.71
C VAL A 28 -3.80 -8.16 1.23
N LEU A 29 -4.86 -8.51 0.50
CA LEU A 29 -5.85 -7.54 0.01
C LEU A 29 -6.64 -6.88 1.15
N ALA A 30 -6.95 -7.64 2.21
CA ALA A 30 -7.68 -7.11 3.37
C ALA A 30 -6.85 -6.16 4.23
N LEU A 31 -5.52 -6.21 4.15
CA LEU A 31 -4.61 -5.32 4.89
C LEU A 31 -4.24 -4.06 4.11
N ARG A 32 -4.66 -3.93 2.86
CA ARG A 32 -4.35 -2.73 2.09
C ARG A 32 -5.18 -1.55 2.53
N VAL A 33 -4.56 -0.39 2.44
CA VAL A 33 -5.27 0.89 2.50
C VAL A 33 -5.74 1.27 1.10
N ASP A 34 -6.86 1.97 1.03
CA ASP A 34 -7.30 2.63 -0.20
C ASP A 34 -6.75 4.06 -0.28
N SER A 35 -6.95 4.72 -1.42
CA SER A 35 -6.45 6.07 -1.67
C SER A 35 -6.95 7.12 -0.67
N ALA A 36 -8.16 6.98 -0.13
CA ALA A 36 -8.70 7.93 0.84
C ALA A 36 -8.09 7.74 2.23
N GLU A 37 -7.75 6.50 2.60
CA GLU A 37 -7.02 6.21 3.84
C GLU A 37 -5.56 6.65 3.73
N ALA A 38 -4.87 6.34 2.63
CA ALA A 38 -3.51 6.82 2.36
C ALA A 38 -3.43 8.37 2.37
N GLN A 39 -4.42 9.04 1.77
CA GLN A 39 -4.53 10.49 1.77
C GLN A 39 -4.68 11.05 3.19
N GLN A 40 -5.50 10.42 4.03
CA GLN A 40 -5.67 10.84 5.43
C GLN A 40 -4.40 10.63 6.24
N ILE A 41 -3.69 9.51 6.05
CA ILE A 41 -2.39 9.27 6.69
C ILE A 41 -1.39 10.34 6.27
N ALA A 42 -1.37 10.71 4.99
CA ALA A 42 -0.47 11.73 4.48
C ALA A 42 -0.75 13.10 5.11
N LEU A 43 -2.02 13.52 5.11
CA LEU A 43 -2.45 14.76 5.76
C LEU A 43 -2.16 14.77 7.26
N ASP A 44 -2.43 13.68 7.97
CA ASP A 44 -2.15 13.58 9.42
C ASP A 44 -0.65 13.69 9.70
N THR A 45 0.19 13.06 8.85
CA THR A 45 1.65 13.09 8.96
C THR A 45 2.22 14.50 8.87
N VAL A 46 1.68 15.35 7.98
CA VAL A 46 2.16 16.73 7.78
C VAL A 46 1.33 17.78 8.54
N GLY A 47 0.38 17.37 9.37
CA GLY A 47 -0.47 18.27 10.17
C GLY A 47 -1.55 19.02 9.38
N GLY A 48 -2.01 18.44 8.27
CA GLY A 48 -3.02 18.98 7.35
C GLY A 48 -2.40 19.66 6.13
N GLY A 49 -3.20 20.44 5.41
CA GLY A 49 -2.74 21.20 4.24
C GLY A 49 -3.63 21.02 3.02
N GLU A 50 -3.17 21.59 1.91
CA GLU A 50 -3.77 21.43 0.59
C GLU A 50 -2.97 20.42 -0.23
N ILE A 51 -3.64 19.39 -0.73
CA ILE A 51 -3.04 18.42 -1.64
C ILE A 51 -3.04 19.03 -3.04
N VAL A 52 -1.86 19.20 -3.61
CA VAL A 52 -1.67 19.84 -4.92
C VAL A 52 -1.28 18.84 -6.01
N SER A 53 -0.71 17.69 -5.63
CA SER A 53 -0.51 16.54 -6.52
C SER A 53 -0.85 15.23 -5.80
N GLN A 54 -1.35 14.25 -6.55
CA GLN A 54 -1.57 12.90 -6.07
C GLN A 54 -1.27 11.91 -7.20
N GLU A 55 -0.46 10.91 -6.90
CA GLU A 55 -0.09 9.85 -7.84
C GLU A 55 -0.21 8.49 -7.17
N VAL A 56 -0.63 7.48 -7.96
CA VAL A 56 -0.73 6.10 -7.50
C VAL A 56 0.07 5.22 -8.44
N SER A 57 1.16 4.66 -7.93
CA SER A 57 1.90 3.60 -8.60
C SER A 57 1.36 2.24 -8.15
N SER A 58 1.24 1.30 -9.08
CA SER A 58 0.66 -0.02 -8.79
C SER A 58 1.44 -1.13 -9.50
N GLU A 59 2.12 -1.96 -8.71
CA GLU A 59 2.89 -3.11 -9.17
C GLU A 59 2.35 -4.39 -8.52
N GLY A 60 1.52 -5.11 -9.29
CA GLY A 60 0.94 -6.37 -8.84
C GLY A 60 0.10 -6.21 -7.57
N LEU A 61 0.65 -6.66 -6.43
CA LEU A 61 -0.02 -6.54 -5.12
C LEU A 61 0.49 -5.36 -4.27
N TRP A 62 1.33 -4.50 -4.83
CA TRP A 62 1.96 -3.40 -4.12
C TRP A 62 1.47 -2.09 -4.74
N ASN A 63 0.88 -1.23 -3.91
CA ASN A 63 0.55 0.12 -4.29
C ASN A 63 1.54 1.06 -3.59
N GLU A 64 1.76 2.22 -4.18
CA GLU A 64 2.45 3.34 -3.54
C GLU A 64 1.69 4.60 -3.92
N TYR A 65 1.45 5.43 -2.91
CA TYR A 65 0.71 6.68 -3.03
C TYR A 65 1.68 7.82 -2.78
N SER A 66 1.92 8.66 -3.77
CA SER A 66 2.69 9.89 -3.59
C SER A 66 1.73 11.07 -3.51
N TYR A 67 1.97 11.96 -2.56
CA TYR A 67 1.22 13.20 -2.39
C TYR A 67 2.17 14.37 -2.26
N GLU A 68 1.87 15.43 -3.02
CA GLU A 68 2.48 16.74 -2.80
C GLU A 68 1.49 17.59 -2.00
N ILE A 69 1.90 18.05 -0.81
CA ILE A 69 1.05 18.75 0.15
C ILE A 69 1.68 20.09 0.52
N ILE A 70 0.88 21.16 0.47
CA ILE A 70 1.26 22.48 0.98
C ILE A 70 0.62 22.68 2.35
N ASN A 71 1.45 22.88 3.37
CA ASN A 71 0.99 23.32 4.69
C ASN A 71 1.75 24.60 5.09
N GLY A 72 1.04 25.72 5.06
CA GLY A 72 1.63 27.04 5.27
C GLY A 72 2.62 27.40 4.16
N ASP A 73 3.88 27.63 4.54
CA ASP A 73 4.99 27.97 3.63
C ASP A 73 5.89 26.77 3.28
N THR A 74 5.46 25.56 3.66
CA THR A 74 6.21 24.33 3.43
C THR A 74 5.50 23.45 2.42
N TRP A 75 6.29 22.94 1.47
CA TRP A 75 5.90 21.89 0.55
C TRP A 75 6.41 20.56 1.08
N TYR A 76 5.56 19.56 1.06
CA TYR A 76 5.86 18.19 1.46
C TYR A 76 5.67 17.29 0.25
N ASP A 77 6.66 16.44 -0.02
CA ASP A 77 6.49 15.26 -0.86
C ASP A 77 6.48 14.06 0.08
N ILE A 78 5.39 13.29 0.06
CA ILE A 78 5.20 12.16 0.96
C ILE A 78 4.74 10.94 0.18
N GLU A 79 5.43 9.83 0.42
CA GLU A 79 5.08 8.53 -0.13
C GLU A 79 4.50 7.64 0.96
N ILE A 80 3.36 7.01 0.66
CA ILE A 80 2.65 6.07 1.50
C ILE A 80 2.56 4.73 0.78
N SER A 81 3.07 3.68 1.41
CA SER A 81 2.90 2.32 0.90
C SER A 81 1.43 1.89 0.84
N GLY A 82 1.14 0.86 0.04
CA GLY A 82 -0.18 0.25 -0.09
C GLY A 82 -0.77 -0.36 1.19
N PHE A 83 -0.02 -0.33 2.29
CA PHE A 83 -0.42 -0.82 3.62
C PHE A 83 -0.44 0.31 4.67
N GLY A 84 -0.31 1.57 4.25
CA GLY A 84 -0.49 2.74 5.12
C GLY A 84 0.77 3.21 5.86
N SER A 85 1.93 2.62 5.61
CA SER A 85 3.19 3.13 6.17
C SER A 85 3.77 4.25 5.31
N VAL A 86 4.24 5.32 5.94
CA VAL A 86 5.07 6.36 5.29
C VAL A 86 6.41 5.75 4.88
N THR A 87 6.74 5.80 3.60
CA THR A 87 7.98 5.27 3.03
C THR A 87 9.01 6.37 2.77
N GLU A 88 8.55 7.55 2.38
CA GLU A 88 9.37 8.74 2.17
C GLU A 88 8.63 9.99 2.67
N LEU A 89 9.39 10.96 3.17
CA LEU A 89 8.89 12.27 3.59
C LEU A 89 9.98 13.31 3.37
N GLU A 90 9.85 14.07 2.29
CA GLU A 90 10.69 15.23 1.99
C GLU A 90 9.92 16.52 2.27
N SER A 91 10.65 17.58 2.64
CA SER A 91 10.02 18.88 2.87
C SER A 91 10.94 20.04 2.49
N VAL A 92 10.34 21.09 1.92
CA VAL A 92 11.03 22.31 1.53
C VAL A 92 10.25 23.52 2.07
N SER A 93 10.86 24.28 2.97
CA SER A 93 10.31 25.52 3.52
C SER A 93 10.98 26.74 2.90
N SER A 94 10.18 27.68 2.37
CA SER A 94 10.56 28.89 1.58
C SER A 94 10.77 28.68 0.07
N GLN A 95 9.97 29.42 -0.72
CA GLN A 95 10.04 29.68 -2.17
C GLN A 95 10.71 28.58 -3.01
N TYR A 96 9.90 27.68 -3.54
CA TYR A 96 10.30 26.87 -4.68
C TYR A 96 10.85 27.79 -5.80
N PRO A 97 12.04 27.53 -6.37
CA PRO A 97 12.51 28.28 -7.53
C PRO A 97 11.53 28.04 -8.68
N ARG A 98 10.95 29.11 -9.21
CA ARG A 98 10.11 29.04 -10.41
C ARG A 98 10.96 28.46 -11.56
N GLY A 99 10.77 27.18 -11.83
CA GLY A 99 11.19 26.51 -13.06
C GLY A 99 10.11 26.66 -14.12
#